data_AF-A0A1W1XVP1-F1
#
_entry.id   AF-A0A1W1XVP1-F1
#
_cell.length_a   1.000
_cell.length_b   1.000
_cell.length_c   1.000
_cell.angle_alpha   90.00
_cell.angle_beta   90.00
_cell.angle_gamma   90.00
#
_symmetry.space_group_name_H-M   'P 1'
#
loop_
_entity.id
_entity.type
_entity.pdbx_description
1 polymer ?
#
loop_
_entity_poly.entity_id
_entity_poly.type
_entity_poly.pdbx_seq_one_letter_code
_entity_poly.pdbx_strand_id
1 'polypeptide(L)'
;MIPKTITRKHILQALLDIDEHGVPPRRAATKYALEYEGRLYPPKFVVSIAARHALGSDLDPATFSGGQETNQFLVQRGFCITEVRLEARNDADDPLTPAVLTERRARHAGERCPACKVRIRELLEALFGRVEERYSLGLGTLPSHYNGNPYHDALEAIYSRLIAYRGHADFVRTRQLPLCDYFVPEPGFILEFDESQHFTTPRSIALQSYPSALPIGFDRDRWRALCQKICARDPNPPYRDEQRAWYDTLRDFAPASLGLRPTVRLYAKQIDWCRLDPQRQADLEMFRQLLSVPVVEARPTPNRVAQKHISVREDPGAIIARLILTQEWPGHPGHARALLEAIVEEWPAAPRVDFLITCGGFVQFPLSEAVPIQALNSGSDEALTHILKRAVKVAHEVVPADLRARLSKHARHITLGIDTHKNLISTTQNRIREPHAETVIVLDLDTGEHHATAKSYPTTAQQQGLIRSRDIKSHFLTLKNGTSVMVLGCHDLSVWNPRSTNARGWRAQLNAEFRDLARDKKPTLVLHHPHTADSKMTWRAAWTSLERELPSVKFYAGSGRYWHRDGPRSPLHEILTLTKKGPTLDFIINARSTSPSGGKRQRNKDEARSG
;
A
#
# COMPACT_ATOMS: atom_id res chain seq x y z
N MET A 1 20.79 44.95 1.47
CA MET A 1 20.14 44.02 2.42
C MET A 1 18.64 44.20 2.31
N ILE A 2 17.87 43.11 2.25
CA ILE A 2 16.42 43.20 2.10
C ILE A 2 15.75 43.77 3.37
N PRO A 3 14.94 44.84 3.29
CA PRO A 3 14.28 45.44 4.45
C PRO A 3 13.34 44.47 5.17
N LYS A 4 13.46 44.36 6.50
CA LYS A 4 12.61 43.47 7.32
C LYS A 4 11.14 43.88 7.35
N THR A 5 10.83 45.14 6.99
CA THR A 5 9.49 45.72 6.92
C THR A 5 8.60 45.13 5.82
N ILE A 6 9.20 44.48 4.81
CA ILE A 6 8.43 43.72 3.81
C ILE A 6 7.83 42.49 4.51
N THR A 7 6.50 42.35 4.47
CA THR A 7 5.76 41.27 5.13
C THR A 7 5.24 40.25 4.11
N ARG A 8 4.66 39.15 4.60
CA ARG A 8 3.98 38.16 3.74
C ARG A 8 2.87 38.80 2.89
N LYS A 9 2.12 39.76 3.46
CA LYS A 9 1.06 40.49 2.75
C LYS A 9 1.60 41.26 1.55
N HIS A 10 2.72 41.96 1.71
CA HIS A 10 3.37 42.71 0.63
C HIS A 10 3.88 41.80 -0.49
N ILE A 11 4.33 40.58 -0.14
CA ILE A 11 4.73 39.58 -1.14
C ILE A 11 3.52 39.11 -1.93
N LEU A 12 2.38 38.82 -1.29
CA LEU A 12 1.16 38.44 -2.02
C LEU A 12 0.69 39.54 -2.98
N GLN A 13 0.74 40.81 -2.56
CA GLN A 13 0.42 41.94 -3.43
C GLN A 13 1.38 42.02 -4.63
N ALA A 14 2.66 41.75 -4.40
CA ALA A 14 3.63 41.69 -5.49
C ALA A 14 3.36 40.56 -6.50
N LEU A 15 2.81 39.42 -6.06
CA LEU A 15 2.43 38.34 -6.99
C LEU A 15 1.25 38.76 -7.86
N LEU A 16 0.25 39.44 -7.29
CA LEU A 16 -0.88 40.01 -8.03
C LEU A 16 -0.42 41.02 -9.09
N ASP A 17 0.47 41.95 -8.71
CA ASP A 17 1.05 42.92 -9.66
C ASP A 17 1.80 42.21 -10.80
N ILE A 18 2.54 41.15 -10.49
CA ILE A 18 3.28 40.37 -11.50
C ILE A 18 2.33 39.58 -12.40
N ASP A 19 1.22 39.07 -11.87
CA ASP A 19 0.19 38.40 -12.67
C ASP A 19 -0.50 39.37 -13.64
N GLU A 20 -0.70 40.63 -13.22
CA GLU A 20 -1.35 41.64 -14.03
C GLU A 20 -0.41 42.27 -15.09
N HIS A 21 0.85 42.53 -14.73
CA HIS A 21 1.78 43.32 -15.56
C HIS A 21 2.90 42.49 -16.20
N GLY A 22 3.01 41.20 -15.81
CA GLY A 22 4.03 40.29 -16.30
C GLY A 22 5.42 40.54 -15.73
N VAL A 23 6.36 39.70 -16.17
CA VAL A 23 7.77 39.77 -15.77
C VAL A 23 8.60 40.30 -16.95
N PRO A 24 9.36 41.40 -16.78
CA PRO A 24 10.30 41.86 -17.81
C PRO A 24 11.34 40.76 -18.13
N PRO A 25 11.69 40.51 -19.40
CA PRO A 25 12.60 39.41 -19.78
C PRO A 25 13.94 39.39 -19.01
N ARG A 26 14.51 40.58 -18.73
CA ARG A 26 15.76 40.72 -17.95
C ARG A 26 15.62 40.37 -16.46
N ARG A 27 14.39 40.19 -15.97
CA ARG A 27 14.04 39.88 -14.58
C ARG A 27 13.46 38.47 -14.42
N ALA A 28 13.46 37.67 -15.48
CA ALA A 28 13.00 36.28 -15.46
C ALA A 28 13.85 35.40 -14.52
N ALA A 29 13.23 34.32 -14.03
CA ALA A 29 13.90 33.34 -13.18
C ALA A 29 14.93 32.53 -13.99
N THR A 30 16.20 32.55 -13.58
CA THR A 30 17.28 31.81 -14.28
C THR A 30 17.70 30.52 -13.58
N LYS A 31 17.56 30.46 -12.24
CA LYS A 31 18.00 29.32 -11.42
C LYS A 31 17.02 28.94 -10.32
N TYR A 32 16.31 29.92 -9.75
CA TYR A 32 15.32 29.72 -8.71
C TYR A 32 14.03 30.46 -9.04
N ALA A 33 12.90 29.84 -8.70
CA ALA A 33 11.57 30.42 -8.81
C ALA A 33 10.83 30.33 -7.46
N LEU A 34 10.00 31.32 -7.14
CA LEU A 34 9.02 31.25 -6.07
C LEU A 34 7.76 30.57 -6.62
N GLU A 35 7.29 29.55 -5.93
CA GLU A 35 6.06 28.83 -6.29
C GLU A 35 4.90 29.32 -5.42
N TYR A 36 3.81 29.74 -6.06
CA TYR A 36 2.58 30.15 -5.38
C TYR A 36 1.38 29.79 -6.25
N GLU A 37 0.45 29.00 -5.70
CA GLU A 37 -0.80 28.57 -6.38
C GLU A 37 -0.56 27.94 -7.78
N GLY A 38 0.51 27.15 -7.90
CA GLY A 38 0.87 26.46 -9.15
C GLY A 38 1.53 27.36 -10.21
N ARG A 39 1.86 28.62 -9.87
CA ARG A 39 2.59 29.57 -10.72
C ARG A 39 4.01 29.80 -10.22
N LEU A 40 4.93 30.11 -11.14
CA LEU A 40 6.34 30.35 -10.87
C LEU A 40 6.70 31.82 -11.08
N TYR A 41 7.32 32.43 -10.07
CA TYR A 41 7.67 33.85 -10.04
C TYR A 41 9.17 34.05 -9.81
N PRO A 42 9.83 35.04 -10.42
CA PRO A 42 11.26 35.30 -10.17
C PRO A 42 11.49 35.87 -8.76
N PRO A 43 12.22 35.20 -7.86
CA PRO A 43 12.31 35.58 -6.44
C PRO A 43 12.82 37.00 -6.24
N LYS A 44 13.85 37.40 -7.01
CA LYS A 44 14.46 38.73 -6.91
C LYS A 44 13.54 39.82 -7.45
N PHE A 45 12.66 39.48 -8.40
CA PHE A 45 11.66 40.42 -8.91
C PHE A 45 10.51 40.58 -7.91
N VAL A 46 10.02 39.48 -7.35
CA VAL A 46 8.99 39.48 -6.30
C VAL A 46 9.39 40.36 -5.12
N VAL A 47 10.62 40.26 -4.60
CA VAL A 47 11.09 41.10 -3.48
C VAL A 47 11.16 42.59 -3.87
N SER A 48 11.53 42.88 -5.11
CA SER A 48 11.64 44.26 -5.63
C SER A 48 10.27 44.94 -5.69
N ILE A 49 9.23 44.21 -6.14
CA ILE A 49 7.84 44.70 -6.17
C ILE A 49 7.22 44.70 -4.77
N ALA A 50 7.52 43.71 -3.93
CA ALA A 50 7.02 43.69 -2.55
C ALA A 50 7.52 44.89 -1.73
N ALA A 51 8.69 45.44 -2.07
CA ALA A 51 9.18 46.66 -1.48
C ALA A 51 8.36 47.89 -1.87
N ARG A 52 7.82 47.96 -3.09
CA ARG A 52 6.89 49.03 -3.50
C ARG A 52 5.69 49.10 -2.56
N HIS A 53 5.09 47.95 -2.28
CA HIS A 53 3.95 47.84 -1.36
C HIS A 53 4.32 48.14 0.10
N ALA A 54 5.58 47.93 0.49
CA ALA A 54 6.04 48.13 1.87
C ALA A 54 6.62 49.54 2.14
N LEU A 55 7.20 50.19 1.12
CA LEU A 55 8.05 51.38 1.25
C LEU A 55 7.65 52.52 0.30
N GLY A 56 6.69 52.30 -0.60
CA GLY A 56 6.22 53.28 -1.59
C GLY A 56 7.06 53.35 -2.87
N SER A 57 8.16 52.61 -2.96
CA SER A 57 9.02 52.53 -4.15
C SER A 57 9.65 51.15 -4.32
N ASP A 58 9.95 50.77 -5.56
CA ASP A 58 10.66 49.52 -5.87
C ASP A 58 12.01 49.48 -5.17
N LEU A 59 12.37 48.30 -4.64
CA LEU A 59 13.72 48.11 -4.14
C LEU A 59 14.66 47.93 -5.32
N ASP A 60 15.67 48.82 -5.39
CA ASP A 60 16.71 48.77 -6.41
C ASP A 60 17.38 47.38 -6.38
N PRO A 61 17.33 46.60 -7.48
CA PRO A 61 17.91 45.26 -7.56
C PRO A 61 19.42 45.22 -7.32
N ALA A 62 20.13 46.34 -7.42
CA ALA A 62 21.56 46.43 -7.09
C ALA A 62 21.81 46.40 -5.57
N THR A 63 20.82 46.75 -4.76
CA THR A 63 20.97 46.89 -3.29
C THR A 63 20.83 45.58 -2.50
N PHE A 64 20.50 44.48 -3.18
CA PHE A 64 20.40 43.14 -2.59
C PHE A 64 20.74 42.04 -3.60
N SER A 65 21.27 40.94 -3.10
CA SER A 65 21.68 39.81 -3.92
C SER A 65 20.53 38.84 -4.21
N GLY A 66 20.51 38.31 -5.43
CA GLY A 66 19.65 37.18 -5.78
C GLY A 66 20.21 35.87 -5.20
N GLY A 67 19.45 34.78 -5.31
CA GLY A 67 19.89 33.48 -4.77
C GLY A 67 19.68 33.41 -3.26
N GLN A 68 20.73 33.10 -2.49
CA GLN A 68 20.57 32.71 -1.08
C GLN A 68 19.90 33.80 -0.21
N GLU A 69 20.29 35.06 -0.33
CA GLU A 69 19.71 36.18 0.47
C GLU A 69 18.21 36.31 0.19
N THR A 70 17.84 36.42 -1.09
CA THR A 70 16.45 36.54 -1.54
C THR A 70 15.61 35.31 -1.19
N ASN A 71 16.16 34.11 -1.40
CA ASN A 71 15.44 32.86 -1.18
C ASN A 71 15.18 32.64 0.31
N GLN A 72 16.18 32.85 1.17
CA GLN A 72 16.00 32.74 2.63
C GLN A 72 14.98 33.76 3.14
N PHE A 73 15.00 34.98 2.61
CA PHE A 73 14.06 36.03 2.98
C PHE A 73 12.59 35.65 2.70
N LEU A 74 12.33 35.03 1.55
CA LEU A 74 11.00 34.56 1.12
C LEU A 74 10.57 33.30 1.88
N VAL A 75 11.47 32.35 2.11
CA VAL A 75 11.22 31.13 2.90
C VAL A 75 10.84 31.47 4.34
N GLN A 76 11.53 32.44 4.97
CA GLN A 76 11.20 32.93 6.31
C GLN A 76 9.78 33.54 6.40
N ARG A 77 9.17 33.88 5.27
CA ARG A 77 7.81 34.43 5.16
C ARG A 77 6.77 33.43 4.65
N GLY A 78 7.16 32.15 4.57
CA GLY A 78 6.26 31.04 4.26
C GLY A 78 6.04 30.79 2.77
N PHE A 79 6.98 31.20 1.90
CA PHE A 79 6.93 30.91 0.46
C PHE A 79 7.88 29.79 0.07
N CYS A 80 7.47 28.97 -0.90
CA CYS A 80 8.27 27.90 -1.45
C CYS A 80 9.22 28.44 -2.54
N ILE A 81 10.47 27.99 -2.54
CA ILE A 81 11.45 28.29 -3.59
C ILE A 81 11.87 26.98 -4.26
N THR A 82 11.72 26.91 -5.57
CA THR A 82 12.11 25.76 -6.41
C THR A 82 13.28 26.10 -7.33
N GLU A 83 14.04 25.08 -7.75
CA GLU A 83 15.10 25.23 -8.77
C GLU A 83 14.52 25.02 -10.17
N VAL A 84 14.92 25.89 -11.11
CA VAL A 84 14.48 25.85 -12.52
C VAL A 84 15.68 25.69 -13.47
N ARG A 85 15.47 25.01 -14.61
CA ARG A 85 16.42 25.00 -15.74
C ARG A 85 15.87 25.81 -16.91
N LEU A 86 16.73 26.58 -17.56
CA LEU A 86 16.48 27.14 -18.90
C LEU A 86 17.02 26.12 -19.92
N GLU A 87 16.17 25.61 -20.80
CA GLU A 87 16.63 24.92 -22.01
C GLU A 87 16.81 25.95 -23.13
N ALA A 88 17.93 25.87 -23.86
CA ALA A 88 18.11 26.61 -25.11
C ALA A 88 17.40 25.85 -26.23
N ARG A 89 16.50 26.53 -26.96
CA ARG A 89 15.91 26.00 -28.20
C ARG A 89 16.92 26.18 -29.34
N ASN A 90 17.11 25.13 -30.13
CA ASN A 90 17.63 25.28 -31.49
C ASN A 90 16.48 25.73 -32.40
N ASP A 91 16.74 26.84 -33.08
CA ASP A 91 16.17 27.35 -34.33
C ASP A 91 14.70 27.79 -34.44
N ALA A 92 14.60 29.11 -34.72
CA ALA A 92 13.69 29.81 -35.62
C ALA A 92 12.39 29.13 -36.07
N ASP A 93 11.30 29.34 -35.30
CA ASP A 93 10.03 29.84 -35.82
C ASP A 93 9.08 30.11 -34.63
N ASP A 94 8.36 31.24 -34.70
CA ASP A 94 7.35 31.77 -33.75
C ASP A 94 7.84 32.66 -32.58
N PRO A 95 7.69 34.02 -32.68
CA PRO A 95 8.15 34.98 -31.67
C PRO A 95 7.28 35.16 -30.41
N LEU A 96 6.18 34.42 -30.19
CA LEU A 96 5.20 34.80 -29.15
C LEU A 96 4.82 33.75 -28.08
N THR A 97 5.60 32.68 -27.88
CA THR A 97 5.33 31.73 -26.78
C THR A 97 6.35 31.84 -25.62
N PRO A 98 5.91 32.09 -24.36
CA PRO A 98 6.81 32.11 -23.21
C PRO A 98 7.50 30.75 -23.00
N ALA A 99 8.78 30.78 -22.63
CA ALA A 99 9.57 29.59 -22.30
C ALA A 99 8.86 28.73 -21.24
N VAL A 100 8.66 27.44 -21.54
CA VAL A 100 8.05 26.48 -20.61
C VAL A 100 9.08 26.09 -19.56
N LEU A 101 8.91 26.59 -18.34
CA LEU A 101 9.69 26.17 -17.18
C LEU A 101 9.23 24.77 -16.75
N THR A 102 10.14 23.81 -16.74
CA THR A 102 9.90 22.48 -16.13
C THR A 102 10.67 22.37 -14.81
N GLU A 103 9.96 21.97 -13.75
CA GLU A 103 10.48 21.93 -12.37
C GLU A 103 11.56 20.86 -12.17
N ARG A 104 12.55 21.17 -11.33
CA ARG A 104 13.24 20.13 -10.56
C ARG A 104 12.51 19.91 -9.25
N ARG A 105 11.84 18.75 -9.10
CA ARG A 105 11.34 18.27 -7.79
C ARG A 105 12.46 18.33 -6.76
N ALA A 106 12.21 18.98 -5.61
CA ALA A 106 13.16 19.07 -4.51
C ALA A 106 13.71 17.68 -4.14
N ARG A 107 15.02 17.58 -3.93
CA ARG A 107 15.65 16.30 -3.54
C ARG A 107 15.12 15.89 -2.18
N HIS A 108 14.63 14.66 -2.08
CA HIS A 108 14.16 14.06 -0.84
C HIS A 108 15.27 14.13 0.23
N ALA A 109 14.97 14.75 1.37
CA ALA A 109 15.93 15.03 2.45
C ALA A 109 15.83 14.00 3.60
N GLY A 110 15.57 12.73 3.27
CA GLY A 110 15.43 11.66 4.27
C GLY A 110 14.14 11.76 5.10
N GLU A 111 14.13 11.13 6.27
CA GLU A 111 12.91 10.99 7.09
C GLU A 111 12.32 12.31 7.60
N ARG A 112 13.15 13.35 7.74
CA ARG A 112 12.75 14.69 8.18
C ARG A 112 12.42 15.63 7.02
N CYS A 113 12.22 15.09 5.82
CA CYS A 113 11.94 15.89 4.63
C CYS A 113 10.66 16.72 4.82
N PRO A 114 10.73 18.07 4.84
CA PRO A 114 9.56 18.92 5.05
C PRO A 114 8.52 18.74 3.92
N ALA A 115 9.00 18.54 2.68
CA ALA A 115 8.15 18.30 1.53
C ALA A 115 7.33 17.01 1.64
N CYS A 116 7.79 16.01 2.42
CA CYS A 116 6.98 14.83 2.69
C CYS A 116 5.77 15.18 3.55
N LYS A 117 5.94 16.01 4.59
CA LYS A 117 4.83 16.43 5.46
C LYS A 117 3.80 17.26 4.70
N VAL A 118 4.28 18.23 3.92
CA VAL A 118 3.41 19.01 3.01
C VAL A 118 2.63 18.09 2.07
N ARG A 119 3.31 17.13 1.43
CA ARG A 119 2.63 16.23 0.49
C ARG A 119 1.60 15.32 1.15
N ILE A 120 1.87 14.84 2.37
CA ILE A 120 0.88 14.07 3.15
C ILE A 120 -0.37 14.90 3.38
N ARG A 121 -0.21 16.17 3.80
CA ARG A 121 -1.35 17.07 4.00
C ARG A 121 -2.15 17.24 2.71
N GLU A 122 -1.50 17.57 1.60
CA GLU A 122 -2.18 17.77 0.31
C GLU A 122 -2.93 16.51 -0.15
N LEU A 123 -2.37 15.32 0.06
CA LEU A 123 -3.03 14.05 -0.24
C LEU A 123 -4.24 13.81 0.68
N LEU A 124 -4.15 14.14 1.96
CA LEU A 124 -5.28 14.09 2.88
C LEU A 124 -6.37 15.09 2.49
N GLU A 125 -5.99 16.31 2.11
CA GLU A 125 -6.93 17.35 1.66
C GLU A 125 -7.64 16.94 0.38
N ALA A 126 -6.91 16.37 -0.58
CA ALA A 126 -7.48 15.85 -1.81
C ALA A 126 -8.49 14.69 -1.58
N LEU A 127 -8.30 13.89 -0.52
CA LEU A 127 -9.18 12.77 -0.20
C LEU A 127 -10.37 13.13 0.70
N PHE A 128 -10.18 14.03 1.66
CA PHE A 128 -11.12 14.27 2.77
C PHE A 128 -11.50 15.74 2.96
N GLY A 129 -10.92 16.65 2.18
CA GLY A 129 -11.17 18.08 2.28
C GLY A 129 -10.34 18.74 3.38
N ARG A 130 -10.96 19.09 4.51
CA ARG A 130 -10.27 19.86 5.56
C ARG A 130 -9.27 18.98 6.33
N VAL A 131 -8.07 19.50 6.56
CA VAL A 131 -7.03 18.86 7.39
C VAL A 131 -6.45 19.91 8.34
N GLU A 132 -6.27 19.54 9.60
CA GLU A 132 -5.67 20.38 10.64
C GLU A 132 -4.33 19.81 11.06
N GLU A 133 -3.26 20.60 10.91
CA GLU A 133 -1.92 20.22 11.34
C GLU A 133 -1.72 20.56 12.82
N ARG A 134 -0.92 19.75 13.53
CA ARG A 134 -0.56 19.99 14.94
C ARG A 134 -1.81 20.19 15.83
N TYR A 135 -2.79 19.31 15.67
CA TYR A 135 -4.07 19.41 16.36
C TYR A 135 -4.01 18.89 17.81
N SER A 136 -4.75 19.52 18.71
CA SER A 136 -4.85 19.11 20.11
C SER A 136 -6.14 18.35 20.37
N LEU A 137 -6.02 17.14 20.95
CA LEU A 137 -7.17 16.33 21.35
C LEU A 137 -7.77 16.74 22.70
N GLY A 138 -7.13 17.67 23.42
CA GLY A 138 -7.59 18.11 24.75
C GLY A 138 -7.49 17.02 25.84
N LEU A 139 -6.76 15.93 25.59
CA LEU A 139 -6.66 14.80 26.52
C LEU A 139 -5.53 14.97 27.54
N GLY A 140 -5.74 14.40 28.73
CA GLY A 140 -4.72 14.31 29.77
C GLY A 140 -3.71 13.18 29.50
N THR A 141 -2.61 13.19 30.24
CA THR A 141 -1.48 12.25 30.03
C THR A 141 -1.25 11.21 31.14
N LEU A 142 -1.87 11.37 32.30
CA LEU A 142 -1.76 10.40 33.40
C LEU A 142 -2.81 9.30 33.23
N PRO A 143 -2.50 8.04 33.60
CA PRO A 143 -3.48 6.95 33.61
C PRO A 143 -4.78 7.27 34.35
N SER A 144 -4.69 7.97 35.49
CA SER A 144 -5.83 8.41 36.30
C SER A 144 -6.79 9.37 35.59
N HIS A 145 -6.35 10.06 34.53
CA HIS A 145 -7.23 10.90 33.72
C HIS A 145 -8.23 10.07 32.89
N TYR A 146 -8.03 8.76 32.80
CA TYR A 146 -8.87 7.83 32.06
C TYR A 146 -9.73 6.97 32.99
N ASN A 147 -9.93 7.36 34.26
CA ASN A 147 -10.84 6.67 35.18
C ASN A 147 -12.25 6.56 34.58
N GLY A 148 -12.82 5.36 34.58
CA GLY A 148 -14.12 5.09 33.96
C GLY A 148 -14.07 4.89 32.43
N ASN A 149 -12.91 5.01 31.79
CA ASN A 149 -12.71 4.64 30.41
C ASN A 149 -12.71 3.11 30.25
N PRO A 150 -13.34 2.54 29.20
CA PRO A 150 -13.33 1.10 28.94
C PRO A 150 -11.93 0.46 28.82
N TYR A 151 -10.91 1.27 28.54
CA TYR A 151 -9.53 0.84 28.38
C TYR A 151 -8.60 1.30 29.51
N HIS A 152 -9.14 1.82 30.61
CA HIS A 152 -8.35 2.32 31.75
C HIS A 152 -7.36 1.25 32.26
N ASP A 153 -7.83 0.03 32.52
CA ASP A 153 -6.98 -1.05 33.04
C ASP A 153 -5.84 -1.42 32.07
N ALA A 154 -6.12 -1.36 30.76
CA ALA A 154 -5.11 -1.62 29.74
C ALA A 154 -4.05 -0.50 29.70
N LEU A 155 -4.48 0.76 29.83
CA LEU A 155 -3.58 1.92 29.91
C LEU A 155 -2.70 1.85 31.18
N GLU A 156 -3.27 1.51 32.34
CA GLU A 156 -2.53 1.29 33.58
C GLU A 156 -1.50 0.15 33.46
N ALA A 157 -1.89 -0.97 32.85
CA ALA A 157 -1.00 -2.09 32.61
C ALA A 157 0.16 -1.71 31.67
N ILE A 158 -0.11 -0.98 30.58
CA ILE A 158 0.91 -0.47 29.67
C ILE A 158 1.86 0.47 30.42
N TYR A 159 1.32 1.43 31.16
CA TYR A 159 2.08 2.41 31.93
C TYR A 159 3.04 1.71 32.91
N SER A 160 2.51 0.76 33.68
CA SER A 160 3.29 -0.04 34.64
C SER A 160 4.40 -0.84 33.95
N ARG A 161 4.14 -1.43 32.78
CA ARG A 161 5.17 -2.16 32.01
C ARG A 161 6.26 -1.25 31.45
N LEU A 162 5.92 -0.03 31.06
CA LEU A 162 6.90 0.97 30.62
C LEU A 162 7.82 1.39 31.78
N ILE A 163 7.26 1.59 32.99
CA ILE A 163 8.06 1.83 34.19
C ILE A 163 8.96 0.63 34.47
N ALA A 164 8.42 -0.59 34.46
CA ALA A 164 9.17 -1.80 34.79
C ALA A 164 10.35 -2.11 33.85
N TYR A 165 10.35 -1.56 32.63
CA TYR A 165 11.41 -1.81 31.66
C TYR A 165 12.77 -1.22 32.08
N ARG A 166 12.81 0.03 32.53
CA ARG A 166 14.06 0.73 32.96
C ARG A 166 13.95 1.45 34.30
N GLY A 167 12.84 1.31 35.02
CA GLY A 167 12.61 1.93 36.32
C GLY A 167 12.28 3.42 36.27
N HIS A 168 12.03 3.99 35.09
CA HIS A 168 11.70 5.41 34.95
C HIS A 168 10.23 5.64 35.31
N ALA A 169 9.93 6.03 36.55
CA ALA A 169 8.54 6.30 36.97
C ALA A 169 8.03 7.69 36.52
N ASP A 170 8.93 8.65 36.28
CA ASP A 170 8.60 10.04 35.99
C ASP A 170 8.91 10.41 34.52
N PHE A 171 8.38 9.64 33.57
CA PHE A 171 8.54 9.90 32.13
C PHE A 171 7.44 10.78 31.53
N VAL A 172 6.33 11.00 32.25
CA VAL A 172 5.24 11.88 31.82
C VAL A 172 5.54 13.31 32.25
N ARG A 173 5.76 14.21 31.28
CA ARG A 173 6.25 15.57 31.53
C ARG A 173 5.30 16.68 31.11
N THR A 174 4.21 16.37 30.43
CA THR A 174 3.20 17.34 30.01
C THR A 174 1.87 16.99 30.65
N ARG A 175 1.08 18.00 31.03
CA ARG A 175 -0.28 17.78 31.57
C ARG A 175 -1.26 17.34 30.48
N GLN A 176 -1.11 17.92 29.29
CA GLN A 176 -1.90 17.61 28.11
C GLN A 176 -1.10 16.78 27.12
N LEU A 177 -1.80 15.89 26.42
CA LEU A 177 -1.26 15.04 25.38
C LEU A 177 -0.68 15.92 24.26
N PRO A 178 0.59 15.73 23.86
CA PRO A 178 1.17 16.52 22.78
C PRO A 178 0.40 16.35 21.47
N LEU A 179 0.39 17.44 20.69
CA LEU A 179 -0.32 17.59 19.43
C LEU A 179 -0.07 16.39 18.50
N CYS A 180 -1.12 15.95 17.80
CA CYS A 180 -1.00 14.98 16.72
C CYS A 180 -0.54 15.65 15.44
N ASP A 181 0.07 14.90 14.52
CA ASP A 181 0.60 15.48 13.27
C ASP A 181 -0.53 16.05 12.40
N TYR A 182 -1.57 15.24 12.13
CA TYR A 182 -2.74 15.67 11.38
C TYR A 182 -4.04 15.19 12.03
N PHE A 183 -5.05 16.03 11.97
CA PHE A 183 -6.44 15.69 12.27
C PHE A 183 -7.30 15.96 11.04
N VAL A 184 -8.11 14.97 10.67
CA VAL A 184 -9.07 15.05 9.57
C VAL A 184 -10.47 15.09 10.19
N PRO A 185 -11.13 16.26 10.24
CA PRO A 185 -12.41 16.40 10.93
C PRO A 185 -13.52 15.53 10.33
N GLU A 186 -13.51 15.35 9.02
CA GLU A 186 -14.47 14.51 8.29
C GLU A 186 -13.71 13.47 7.47
N PRO A 187 -13.71 12.18 7.84
CA PRO A 187 -14.69 11.51 8.69
C PRO A 187 -14.29 11.36 10.18
N GLY A 188 -13.37 12.18 10.69
CA GLY A 188 -12.99 12.23 12.10
C GLY A 188 -11.91 11.22 12.48
N PHE A 189 -10.66 11.45 12.07
CA PHE A 189 -9.53 10.58 12.46
C PHE A 189 -8.22 11.36 12.62
N ILE A 190 -7.28 10.74 13.33
CA ILE A 190 -5.92 11.25 13.56
C ILE A 190 -4.96 10.50 12.66
N LEU A 191 -3.99 11.20 12.08
CA LEU A 191 -2.85 10.61 11.41
C LEU A 191 -1.54 11.02 12.08
N GLU A 192 -0.75 10.01 12.47
CA GLU A 192 0.63 10.17 12.95
C GLU A 192 1.63 9.80 11.86
N PHE A 193 2.63 10.65 11.67
CA PHE A 193 3.70 10.47 10.71
C PHE A 193 5.01 10.12 11.43
N ASP A 194 5.18 8.82 11.68
CA ASP A 194 6.22 8.28 12.54
C ASP A 194 7.61 8.32 11.88
N GLU A 195 8.54 9.09 12.47
CA GLU A 195 9.97 9.03 12.15
C GLU A 195 10.66 7.85 12.88
N SER A 196 11.88 7.46 12.47
CA SER A 196 12.58 6.29 13.03
C SER A 196 12.68 6.31 14.57
N GLN A 197 12.72 7.50 15.17
CA GLN A 197 12.81 7.72 16.62
C GLN A 197 11.59 7.24 17.44
N HIS A 198 10.46 6.92 16.79
CA HIS A 198 9.28 6.36 17.45
C HIS A 198 9.34 4.83 17.59
N PHE A 199 10.25 4.17 16.87
CA PHE A 199 10.36 2.71 16.81
C PHE A 199 11.37 2.18 17.84
N THR A 200 11.01 2.30 19.11
CA THR A 200 11.85 1.98 20.28
C THR A 200 11.41 0.68 20.96
N THR A 201 12.26 0.09 21.81
CA THR A 201 11.88 -1.07 22.63
C THR A 201 10.67 -0.79 23.55
N PRO A 202 10.60 0.35 24.27
CA PRO A 202 9.39 0.75 25.01
C PRO A 202 8.12 0.78 24.14
N ARG A 203 8.22 1.27 22.90
CA ARG A 203 7.07 1.27 21.98
C ARG A 203 6.61 -0.15 21.65
N SER A 204 7.52 -1.09 21.44
CA SER A 204 7.19 -2.51 21.25
C SER A 204 6.50 -3.12 22.47
N ILE A 205 6.96 -2.79 23.69
CA ILE A 205 6.36 -3.24 24.95
C ILE A 205 4.91 -2.74 25.09
N ALA A 206 4.68 -1.47 24.75
CA ALA A 206 3.35 -0.89 24.76
C ALA A 206 2.43 -1.61 23.77
N LEU A 207 2.84 -1.73 22.50
CA LEU A 207 2.06 -2.37 21.45
C LEU A 207 1.73 -3.84 21.75
N GLN A 208 2.62 -4.58 22.42
CA GLN A 208 2.36 -5.96 22.88
C GLN A 208 1.23 -6.07 23.88
N SER A 209 0.97 -4.99 24.61
CA SER A 209 -0.02 -4.94 25.69
C SER A 209 -1.36 -4.38 25.22
N TYR A 210 -1.49 -4.02 23.93
CA TYR A 210 -2.74 -3.49 23.39
C TYR A 210 -3.81 -4.59 23.40
N PRO A 211 -5.01 -4.34 23.95
CA PRO A 211 -6.12 -5.26 23.87
C PRO A 211 -6.46 -5.62 22.42
N SER A 212 -6.79 -6.88 22.14
CA SER A 212 -7.23 -7.31 20.81
C SER A 212 -8.51 -6.61 20.35
N ALA A 213 -9.35 -6.18 21.30
CA ALA A 213 -10.58 -5.46 21.04
C ALA A 213 -10.40 -3.95 20.78
N LEU A 214 -9.19 -3.39 20.94
CA LEU A 214 -8.92 -1.98 20.64
C LEU A 214 -8.90 -1.77 19.13
N PRO A 215 -9.79 -0.92 18.57
CA PRO A 215 -9.75 -0.57 17.16
C PRO A 215 -8.51 0.31 16.87
N ILE A 216 -7.63 -0.14 15.98
CA ILE A 216 -6.44 0.60 15.53
C ILE A 216 -6.43 0.70 14.00
N GLY A 217 -5.97 1.84 13.48
CA GLY A 217 -5.93 2.14 12.05
C GLY A 217 -4.58 1.82 11.39
N PHE A 218 -3.75 1.01 12.06
CA PHE A 218 -2.44 0.61 11.59
C PHE A 218 -2.15 -0.85 11.97
N ASP A 219 -1.21 -1.47 11.26
CA ASP A 219 -0.81 -2.85 11.53
C ASP A 219 0.10 -2.91 12.78
N ARG A 220 -0.49 -3.31 13.91
CA ARG A 220 0.21 -3.45 15.20
C ARG A 220 1.46 -4.32 15.09
N ASP A 221 1.37 -5.45 14.40
CA ASP A 221 2.46 -6.40 14.33
C ASP A 221 3.58 -5.88 13.41
N ARG A 222 3.23 -5.17 12.33
CA ARG A 222 4.20 -4.41 11.52
C ARG A 222 4.90 -3.33 12.34
N TRP A 223 4.17 -2.53 13.13
CA TRP A 223 4.78 -1.50 13.98
C TRP A 223 5.70 -2.11 15.05
N ARG A 224 5.32 -3.24 15.64
CA ARG A 224 6.19 -4.01 16.57
C ARG A 224 7.46 -4.51 15.88
N ALA A 225 7.34 -5.07 14.67
CA ALA A 225 8.48 -5.51 13.89
C ALA A 225 9.42 -4.34 13.53
N LEU A 226 8.87 -3.16 13.21
CA LEU A 226 9.66 -1.95 13.00
C LEU A 226 10.41 -1.53 14.27
N CYS A 227 9.77 -1.60 15.45
CA CYS A 227 10.44 -1.33 16.73
C CYS A 227 11.62 -2.28 16.98
N GLN A 228 11.45 -3.58 16.70
CA GLN A 228 12.52 -4.58 16.85
C GLN A 228 13.66 -4.38 15.84
N LYS A 229 13.31 -4.02 14.60
CA LYS A 229 14.28 -3.83 13.50
C LYS A 229 15.08 -2.55 13.64
N ILE A 230 14.40 -1.44 13.91
CA ILE A 230 15.03 -0.11 14.00
C ILE A 230 15.74 0.04 15.33
N CYS A 231 15.15 -0.48 16.41
CA CYS A 231 15.69 -0.44 17.77
C CYS A 231 16.20 0.98 18.11
N ALA A 232 15.40 1.99 17.77
CA ALA A 232 15.77 3.36 18.02
C ALA A 232 15.91 3.58 19.52
N ARG A 233 16.88 4.41 19.89
CA ARG A 233 17.16 4.78 21.27
C ARG A 233 17.55 6.23 21.34
N ASP A 234 16.89 6.97 22.21
CA ASP A 234 17.25 8.34 22.53
C ASP A 234 17.58 8.43 24.03
N PRO A 235 18.87 8.47 24.39
CA PRO A 235 19.28 8.40 25.79
C PRO A 235 19.07 9.71 26.55
N ASN A 236 18.63 10.80 25.91
CA ASN A 236 18.53 12.10 26.54
C ASN A 236 17.17 12.80 26.33
N PRO A 237 16.35 12.99 27.39
CA PRO A 237 16.56 12.49 28.75
C PRO A 237 16.47 10.95 28.81
N PRO A 238 16.99 10.31 29.87
CA PRO A 238 17.07 8.84 29.97
C PRO A 238 15.75 8.10 29.71
N TYR A 239 14.62 8.75 30.04
CA TYR A 239 13.25 8.25 29.93
C TYR A 239 12.54 8.60 28.61
N ARG A 240 13.24 9.17 27.64
CA ARG A 240 12.62 9.71 26.42
C ARG A 240 11.89 8.66 25.59
N ASP A 241 12.42 7.44 25.54
CA ASP A 241 11.81 6.37 24.76
C ASP A 241 10.50 5.87 25.40
N GLU A 242 10.41 5.78 26.73
CA GLU A 242 9.17 5.50 27.46
C GLU A 242 8.15 6.62 27.27
N GLN A 243 8.62 7.87 27.34
CA GLN A 243 7.76 9.03 27.12
C GLN A 243 7.12 9.02 25.72
N ARG A 244 7.92 8.80 24.66
CA ARG A 244 7.41 8.69 23.29
C ARG A 244 6.43 7.53 23.17
N ALA A 245 6.80 6.35 23.67
CA ALA A 245 5.95 5.17 23.63
C ALA A 245 4.59 5.41 24.28
N TRP A 246 4.59 6.06 25.45
CA TRP A 246 3.38 6.39 26.20
C TRP A 246 2.48 7.38 25.47
N TYR A 247 3.03 8.49 24.97
CA TYR A 247 2.21 9.48 24.25
C TYR A 247 1.66 8.90 22.95
N ASP A 248 2.43 8.09 22.24
CA ASP A 248 1.94 7.38 21.07
C ASP A 248 0.82 6.40 21.45
N THR A 249 0.91 5.76 22.62
CA THR A 249 -0.17 4.92 23.15
C THR A 249 -1.43 5.69 23.44
N LEU A 250 -1.33 6.83 24.13
CA LEU A 250 -2.49 7.66 24.40
C LEU A 250 -3.17 8.14 23.10
N ARG A 251 -2.41 8.48 22.06
CA ARG A 251 -2.97 8.83 20.74
C ARG A 251 -3.66 7.67 20.05
N ASP A 252 -3.26 6.43 20.28
CA ASP A 252 -3.91 5.26 19.69
C ASP A 252 -5.22 4.88 20.42
N PHE A 253 -5.30 5.15 21.72
CA PHE A 253 -6.49 4.89 22.54
C PHE A 253 -7.50 6.05 22.52
N ALA A 254 -7.03 7.27 22.22
CA ALA A 254 -7.85 8.48 22.14
C ALA A 254 -9.11 8.32 21.29
N PRO A 255 -9.07 7.71 20.08
CA PRO A 255 -10.26 7.63 19.23
C PRO A 255 -11.45 6.93 19.86
N ALA A 256 -11.20 5.82 20.56
CA ALA A 256 -12.27 5.05 21.20
C ALA A 256 -12.98 5.84 22.31
N SER A 257 -12.30 6.82 22.90
CA SER A 257 -12.83 7.68 23.96
C SER A 257 -13.54 8.92 23.39
N LEU A 258 -13.10 9.39 22.23
CA LEU A 258 -13.58 10.60 21.57
C LEU A 258 -14.63 10.33 20.48
N GLY A 259 -14.97 9.06 20.24
CA GLY A 259 -15.86 8.68 19.14
C GLY A 259 -15.25 8.91 17.76
N LEU A 260 -13.92 9.01 17.68
CA LEU A 260 -13.20 9.16 16.41
C LEU A 260 -12.91 7.79 15.80
N ARG A 261 -12.62 7.79 14.50
CA ARG A 261 -12.09 6.60 13.84
C ARG A 261 -10.68 6.29 14.31
N PRO A 262 -10.27 5.00 14.22
CA PRO A 262 -8.96 4.56 14.71
C PRO A 262 -7.80 5.38 14.16
N THR A 263 -6.80 5.63 15.01
CA THR A 263 -5.60 6.39 14.64
C THR A 263 -4.87 5.69 13.49
N VAL A 264 -4.55 6.46 12.46
CA VAL A 264 -3.76 6.03 11.32
C VAL A 264 -2.30 6.37 11.60
N ARG A 265 -1.39 5.46 11.27
CA ARG A 265 0.04 5.71 11.37
C ARG A 265 0.72 5.45 10.04
N LEU A 266 1.63 6.33 9.65
CA LEU A 266 2.46 6.19 8.45
C LEU A 266 3.93 6.27 8.84
N TYR A 267 4.75 5.33 8.35
CA TYR A 267 6.19 5.37 8.60
C TYR A 267 6.91 6.30 7.61
N ALA A 268 7.66 7.29 8.10
CA ALA A 268 8.30 8.32 7.28
C ALA A 268 9.22 7.76 6.17
N LYS A 269 9.98 6.68 6.44
CA LYS A 269 10.88 6.06 5.44
C LYS A 269 10.21 5.03 4.54
N GLN A 270 8.90 4.80 4.66
CA GLN A 270 8.24 3.78 3.84
C GLN A 270 8.13 4.19 2.37
N ILE A 271 7.92 5.48 2.11
CA ILE A 271 7.77 6.07 0.77
C ILE A 271 8.47 7.42 0.76
N ASP A 272 9.06 7.80 -0.38
CA ASP A 272 9.49 9.18 -0.62
C ASP A 272 8.24 10.03 -0.89
N TRP A 273 7.47 10.34 0.15
CA TRP A 273 6.11 10.90 0.05
C TRP A 273 6.05 12.15 -0.82
N CYS A 274 7.07 13.00 -0.76
CA CYS A 274 7.20 14.21 -1.57
C CYS A 274 7.20 13.97 -3.09
N ARG A 275 7.33 12.72 -3.56
CA ARG A 275 7.25 12.35 -4.98
C ARG A 275 5.85 11.98 -5.46
N LEU A 276 4.91 11.79 -4.55
CA LEU A 276 3.52 11.54 -4.89
C LEU A 276 2.88 12.82 -5.43
N ASP A 277 1.85 12.63 -6.24
CA ASP A 277 1.11 13.72 -6.87
C ASP A 277 -0.37 13.64 -6.46
N PRO A 278 -0.90 14.63 -5.72
CA PRO A 278 -2.27 14.65 -5.24
C PRO A 278 -3.29 14.89 -6.35
N GLN A 279 -2.86 15.29 -7.56
CA GLN A 279 -3.74 15.37 -8.73
C GLN A 279 -3.74 14.06 -9.53
N ARG A 280 -2.77 13.17 -9.29
CA ARG A 280 -2.72 11.88 -9.97
C ARG A 280 -3.56 10.86 -9.21
N GLN A 281 -4.61 10.38 -9.86
CA GLN A 281 -5.55 9.42 -9.27
C GLN A 281 -4.89 8.16 -8.68
N ALA A 282 -3.86 7.61 -9.35
CA ALA A 282 -3.10 6.48 -8.81
C ALA A 282 -2.31 6.82 -7.51
N ASP A 283 -1.80 8.06 -7.41
CA ASP A 283 -1.37 8.75 -6.17
C ASP A 283 -2.36 8.60 -5.02
N LEU A 284 -3.54 9.14 -5.27
CA LEU A 284 -4.60 9.22 -4.28
C LEU A 284 -5.11 7.84 -3.87
N GLU A 285 -5.24 6.91 -4.81
CA GLU A 285 -5.71 5.54 -4.54
C GLU A 285 -4.71 4.75 -3.72
N MET A 286 -3.42 4.78 -4.08
CA MET A 286 -2.36 4.15 -3.29
C MET A 286 -2.31 4.75 -1.88
N PHE A 287 -2.37 6.08 -1.76
CA PHE A 287 -2.40 6.75 -0.46
C PHE A 287 -3.62 6.34 0.37
N ARG A 288 -4.82 6.34 -0.25
CA ARG A 288 -6.07 5.93 0.39
C ARG A 288 -6.02 4.50 0.92
N GLN A 289 -5.41 3.58 0.18
CA GLN A 289 -5.23 2.19 0.62
C GLN A 289 -4.31 2.09 1.84
N LEU A 290 -3.24 2.90 1.90
CA LEU A 290 -2.31 2.91 3.02
C LEU A 290 -2.93 3.44 4.31
N LEU A 291 -3.87 4.38 4.21
CA LEU A 291 -4.51 4.98 5.38
C LEU A 291 -5.31 3.97 6.21
N SER A 292 -5.69 2.81 5.63
CA SER A 292 -6.35 1.72 6.37
C SER A 292 -7.53 2.17 7.24
N VAL A 293 -8.12 3.33 6.99
CA VAL A 293 -9.35 3.78 7.64
C VAL A 293 -10.45 2.95 6.99
N PRO A 294 -11.13 2.06 7.74
CA PRO A 294 -12.37 1.50 7.24
C PRO A 294 -13.31 2.69 7.05
N VAL A 295 -13.70 2.97 5.81
CA VAL A 295 -14.93 3.73 5.61
C VAL A 295 -16.03 2.81 6.10
N VAL A 296 -16.41 2.97 7.37
CA VAL A 296 -17.77 2.65 7.77
C VAL A 296 -18.62 3.69 7.03
N GLU A 297 -19.01 3.35 5.81
CA GLU A 297 -20.27 3.84 5.30
C GLU A 297 -21.30 3.47 6.36
N ALA A 298 -22.09 4.46 6.81
CA ALA A 298 -23.20 4.24 7.72
C ALA A 298 -23.88 2.93 7.33
N ARG A 299 -24.02 1.99 8.29
CA ARG A 299 -24.54 0.63 8.10
C ARG A 299 -25.33 0.53 6.78
N PRO A 300 -24.74 0.03 5.69
CA PRO A 300 -25.58 -0.36 4.59
C PRO A 300 -26.38 -1.53 5.14
N THR A 301 -27.71 -1.39 5.14
CA THR A 301 -28.61 -2.53 5.14
C THR A 301 -27.96 -3.65 4.30
N PRO A 302 -27.76 -4.84 4.87
CA PRO A 302 -27.15 -5.94 4.12
C PRO A 302 -28.09 -6.21 2.95
N ASN A 303 -27.58 -6.01 1.71
CA ASN A 303 -28.07 -6.60 0.45
C ASN A 303 -28.09 -5.73 -0.82
N ARG A 304 -27.39 -4.58 -0.95
CA ARG A 304 -27.38 -3.90 -2.28
C ARG A 304 -26.08 -3.29 -2.82
N VAL A 305 -25.03 -3.07 -2.02
CA VAL A 305 -23.83 -2.34 -2.52
C VAL A 305 -22.69 -3.26 -3.00
N ALA A 306 -22.57 -4.49 -2.46
CA ALA A 306 -21.56 -5.45 -2.92
C ALA A 306 -21.84 -6.00 -4.34
N GLN A 307 -23.12 -6.05 -4.73
CA GLN A 307 -23.59 -6.62 -6.01
C GLN A 307 -23.11 -5.92 -7.28
N LYS A 308 -22.57 -4.70 -7.21
CA LYS A 308 -22.22 -3.91 -8.42
C LYS A 308 -20.77 -4.05 -8.90
N HIS A 309 -19.91 -4.79 -8.22
CA HIS A 309 -18.46 -4.79 -8.51
C HIS A 309 -17.86 -6.14 -8.87
N ILE A 310 -18.64 -7.22 -8.80
CA ILE A 310 -18.21 -8.55 -9.21
C ILE A 310 -18.93 -8.89 -10.51
N SER A 311 -18.17 -9.13 -11.58
CA SER A 311 -18.72 -9.66 -12.83
C SER A 311 -18.42 -11.15 -12.90
N VAL A 312 -19.46 -11.95 -13.11
CA VAL A 312 -19.32 -13.41 -13.22
C VAL A 312 -19.33 -13.79 -14.69
N ARG A 313 -18.31 -14.54 -15.12
CA ARG A 313 -18.28 -15.17 -16.45
C ARG A 313 -18.22 -16.67 -16.26
N GLU A 314 -19.24 -17.36 -16.73
CA GLU A 314 -19.38 -18.80 -16.60
C GLU A 314 -19.19 -19.49 -17.96
N ASP A 315 -18.28 -20.45 -18.02
CA ASP A 315 -18.28 -21.43 -19.09
C ASP A 315 -19.16 -22.64 -18.68
N PRO A 316 -19.99 -23.19 -19.59
CA PRO A 316 -20.78 -24.37 -19.30
C PRO A 316 -19.93 -25.54 -18.79
N GLY A 317 -20.34 -26.12 -17.65
CA GLY A 317 -19.62 -27.23 -17.03
C GLY A 317 -18.33 -26.83 -16.31
N ALA A 318 -18.21 -25.57 -15.87
CA ALA A 318 -17.06 -25.09 -15.11
C ALA A 318 -16.72 -26.01 -13.93
N ILE A 319 -15.44 -26.39 -13.84
CA ILE A 319 -14.90 -27.23 -12.76
C ILE A 319 -13.94 -26.46 -11.84
N ILE A 320 -13.51 -25.26 -12.27
CA ILE A 320 -12.62 -24.39 -11.50
C ILE A 320 -13.22 -22.98 -11.51
N ALA A 321 -13.43 -22.41 -10.33
CA ALA A 321 -13.70 -21.00 -10.16
C ALA A 321 -12.40 -20.21 -9.93
N ARG A 322 -12.28 -19.03 -10.53
CA ARG A 322 -11.10 -18.16 -10.42
C ARG A 322 -11.48 -16.79 -9.91
N LEU A 323 -10.75 -16.28 -8.92
CA LEU A 323 -10.80 -14.86 -8.58
C LEU A 323 -9.83 -14.08 -9.48
N ILE A 324 -10.31 -13.05 -10.15
CA ILE A 324 -9.52 -12.19 -11.05
C ILE A 324 -9.60 -10.76 -10.55
N LEU A 325 -8.52 -10.28 -9.94
CA LEU A 325 -8.48 -8.96 -9.32
C LEU A 325 -8.02 -7.93 -10.36
N THR A 326 -8.87 -6.99 -10.77
CA THR A 326 -8.52 -5.97 -11.77
C THR A 326 -8.00 -4.67 -11.15
N GLN A 327 -7.61 -4.72 -9.88
CA GLN A 327 -7.13 -3.60 -9.08
C GLN A 327 -5.93 -4.02 -8.25
N GLU A 328 -5.23 -3.04 -7.68
CA GLU A 328 -4.22 -3.32 -6.67
C GLU A 328 -4.86 -4.07 -5.49
N TRP A 329 -4.13 -5.05 -4.96
CA TRP A 329 -4.60 -5.91 -3.88
C TRP A 329 -3.54 -5.98 -2.78
N PRO A 330 -3.82 -5.43 -1.59
CA PRO A 330 -2.85 -5.33 -0.51
C PRO A 330 -2.68 -6.65 0.26
N GLY A 331 -3.62 -7.58 0.13
CA GLY A 331 -3.53 -8.89 0.79
C GLY A 331 -3.94 -8.90 2.27
N HIS A 332 -4.74 -7.93 2.74
CA HIS A 332 -5.20 -7.93 4.13
C HIS A 332 -6.19 -9.08 4.40
N PRO A 333 -6.02 -9.87 5.48
CA PRO A 333 -6.91 -11.00 5.83
C PRO A 333 -8.39 -10.61 5.91
N GLY A 334 -8.71 -9.47 6.53
CA GLY A 334 -10.09 -9.00 6.64
C GLY A 334 -10.74 -8.66 5.29
N HIS A 335 -10.00 -8.04 4.37
CA HIS A 335 -10.49 -7.75 3.02
C HIS A 335 -10.64 -9.02 2.18
N ALA A 336 -9.72 -9.98 2.33
CA ALA A 336 -9.82 -11.29 1.68
C ALA A 336 -11.08 -12.03 2.14
N ARG A 337 -11.37 -12.04 3.45
CA ARG A 337 -12.59 -12.63 4.00
C ARG A 337 -13.85 -11.96 3.44
N ALA A 338 -13.92 -10.63 3.51
CA ALA A 338 -15.07 -9.88 3.03
C ALA A 338 -15.32 -10.10 1.53
N LEU A 339 -14.26 -10.23 0.72
CA LEU A 339 -14.39 -10.57 -0.69
C LEU A 339 -14.94 -12.00 -0.86
N LEU A 340 -14.44 -13.00 -0.14
CA LEU A 340 -14.95 -14.36 -0.21
C LEU A 340 -16.43 -14.45 0.23
N GLU A 341 -16.83 -13.68 1.22
CA GLU A 341 -18.24 -13.56 1.61
C GLU A 341 -19.09 -12.98 0.48
N ALA A 342 -18.62 -11.96 -0.24
CA ALA A 342 -19.32 -11.43 -1.41
C ALA A 342 -19.37 -12.43 -2.57
N ILE A 343 -18.30 -13.20 -2.78
CA ILE A 343 -18.24 -14.25 -3.82
C ILE A 343 -19.30 -15.33 -3.57
N VAL A 344 -19.57 -15.69 -2.32
CA VAL A 344 -20.67 -16.63 -1.99
C VAL A 344 -22.02 -16.07 -2.45
N GLU A 345 -22.28 -14.78 -2.21
CA GLU A 345 -23.56 -14.15 -2.57
C GLU A 345 -23.74 -14.00 -4.08
N GLU A 346 -22.66 -13.81 -4.83
CA GLU A 346 -22.67 -13.69 -6.29
C GLU A 346 -22.53 -15.05 -7.01
N TRP A 347 -22.41 -16.15 -6.27
CA TRP A 347 -22.20 -17.45 -6.88
C TRP A 347 -23.48 -17.92 -7.61
N PRO A 348 -23.40 -18.32 -8.89
CA PRO A 348 -24.57 -18.80 -9.63
C PRO A 348 -25.15 -20.08 -9.02
N ALA A 349 -26.44 -20.38 -9.25
CA ALA A 349 -27.09 -21.55 -8.64
C ALA A 349 -26.41 -22.90 -8.97
N ALA A 350 -25.74 -22.97 -10.11
CA ALA A 350 -24.87 -24.05 -10.56
C ALA A 350 -23.71 -23.46 -11.38
N PRO A 351 -22.56 -24.15 -11.56
CA PRO A 351 -22.20 -25.45 -10.98
C PRO A 351 -21.51 -25.34 -9.62
N ARG A 352 -21.51 -26.46 -8.87
CA ARG A 352 -20.56 -26.69 -7.77
C ARG A 352 -19.22 -27.13 -8.37
N VAL A 353 -18.18 -26.33 -8.18
CA VAL A 353 -16.85 -26.56 -8.77
C VAL A 353 -15.95 -27.41 -7.87
N ASP A 354 -14.88 -27.99 -8.42
CA ASP A 354 -13.89 -28.72 -7.62
C ASP A 354 -12.98 -27.76 -6.83
N PHE A 355 -12.63 -26.61 -7.42
CA PHE A 355 -11.73 -25.62 -6.81
C PHE A 355 -12.21 -24.18 -7.02
N LEU A 356 -12.15 -23.38 -5.96
CA LEU A 356 -12.05 -21.92 -6.03
C LEU A 356 -10.58 -21.53 -5.85
N ILE A 357 -9.99 -20.83 -6.83
CA ILE A 357 -8.57 -20.44 -6.77
C ILE A 357 -8.36 -18.93 -6.67
N THR A 358 -7.35 -18.55 -5.89
CA THR A 358 -6.94 -17.15 -5.67
C THR A 358 -5.53 -16.88 -6.23
N CYS A 359 -5.12 -15.60 -6.27
CA CYS A 359 -3.79 -15.23 -6.75
C CYS A 359 -2.70 -15.48 -5.69
N GLY A 360 -1.42 -15.42 -6.09
CA GLY A 360 -0.31 -15.35 -5.13
C GLY A 360 -0.39 -14.07 -4.29
N GLY A 361 -0.07 -14.15 -3.00
CA GLY A 361 -0.21 -13.01 -2.07
C GLY A 361 -1.63 -12.47 -1.92
N PHE A 362 -2.65 -13.30 -2.17
CA PHE A 362 -4.05 -12.99 -1.90
C PHE A 362 -4.28 -12.67 -0.42
N VAL A 363 -3.53 -13.32 0.46
CA VAL A 363 -3.41 -12.95 1.87
C VAL A 363 -1.93 -12.74 2.19
N GLN A 364 -1.64 -11.76 3.04
CA GLN A 364 -0.31 -11.47 3.54
C GLN A 364 -0.32 -11.40 5.06
N PHE A 365 0.72 -11.92 5.70
CA PHE A 365 0.94 -11.80 7.15
C PHE A 365 2.41 -11.50 7.44
N PRO A 366 2.75 -10.76 8.52
CA PRO A 366 4.13 -10.45 8.83
C PRO A 366 4.94 -11.72 9.11
N LEU A 367 6.19 -11.75 8.64
CA LEU A 367 7.13 -12.79 9.07
C LEU A 367 7.37 -12.61 10.57
N SER A 368 6.82 -13.53 11.38
CA SER A 368 6.69 -13.37 12.83
C SER A 368 8.00 -13.52 13.61
N GLU A 369 9.05 -14.06 12.98
CA GLU A 369 10.35 -14.32 13.60
C GLU A 369 11.49 -13.84 12.70
N ALA A 370 12.58 -13.37 13.31
CA ALA A 370 13.79 -13.03 12.59
C ALA A 370 14.46 -14.33 12.10
N VAL A 371 14.18 -14.74 10.86
CA VAL A 371 14.89 -15.85 10.23
C VAL A 371 16.30 -15.35 9.87
N PRO A 372 17.39 -15.92 10.45
CA PRO A 372 18.73 -15.50 10.12
C PRO A 372 18.99 -15.66 8.62
N ILE A 373 19.64 -14.69 7.98
CA ILE A 373 19.95 -14.75 6.54
C ILE A 373 20.77 -16.01 6.20
N GLN A 374 21.60 -16.52 7.13
CA GLN A 374 22.30 -17.78 6.96
C GLN A 374 21.36 -18.99 6.83
N ALA A 375 20.23 -19.01 7.55
CA ALA A 375 19.22 -20.07 7.49
C ALA A 375 18.40 -20.07 6.17
N LEU A 376 18.36 -18.94 5.48
CA LEU A 376 17.75 -18.78 4.14
C LEU A 376 18.59 -19.47 3.05
N ASN A 377 19.91 -19.39 3.17
CA ASN A 377 20.85 -19.95 2.18
C ASN A 377 21.11 -21.45 2.38
N SER A 378 21.04 -21.96 3.61
CA SER A 378 21.19 -23.40 3.93
C SER A 378 19.87 -24.18 3.84
N GLY A 379 18.73 -23.50 3.78
CA GLY A 379 17.39 -24.08 3.67
C GLY A 379 16.85 -24.62 5.00
N SER A 380 16.74 -23.83 6.06
CA SER A 380 16.16 -24.34 7.32
C SER A 380 14.71 -24.84 7.10
N ASP A 381 14.53 -26.16 7.10
CA ASP A 381 13.22 -26.81 6.96
C ASP A 381 12.32 -26.47 8.17
N GLU A 382 12.92 -26.14 9.31
CA GLU A 382 12.25 -25.69 10.53
C GLU A 382 11.56 -24.34 10.32
N ALA A 383 12.28 -23.33 9.80
CA ALA A 383 11.72 -22.01 9.54
C ALA A 383 10.54 -22.06 8.56
N LEU A 384 10.67 -22.85 7.48
CA LEU A 384 9.58 -23.06 6.55
C LEU A 384 8.39 -23.78 7.21
N THR A 385 8.65 -24.76 8.06
CA THR A 385 7.59 -25.46 8.82
C THR A 385 6.79 -24.51 9.71
N HIS A 386 7.46 -23.60 10.42
CA HIS A 386 6.80 -22.57 11.23
C HIS A 386 5.94 -21.64 10.38
N ILE A 387 6.44 -21.21 9.22
CA ILE A 387 5.70 -20.36 8.27
C ILE A 387 4.48 -21.08 7.73
N LEU A 388 4.60 -22.34 7.32
CA LEU A 388 3.48 -23.14 6.83
C LEU A 388 2.41 -23.32 7.91
N LYS A 389 2.81 -23.61 9.15
CA LYS A 389 1.88 -23.65 10.30
C LYS A 389 1.13 -22.34 10.48
N ARG A 390 1.83 -21.19 10.37
CA ARG A 390 1.17 -19.87 10.46
C ARG A 390 0.27 -19.60 9.26
N ALA A 391 0.69 -19.94 8.05
CA ALA A 391 -0.10 -19.77 6.83
C ALA A 391 -1.40 -20.58 6.90
N VAL A 392 -1.35 -21.83 7.38
CA VAL A 392 -2.55 -22.65 7.65
C VAL A 392 -3.46 -21.95 8.66
N LYS A 393 -2.92 -21.45 9.77
CA LYS A 393 -3.72 -20.72 10.76
C LYS A 393 -4.40 -19.49 10.15
N VAL A 394 -3.67 -18.71 9.35
CA VAL A 394 -4.21 -17.55 8.62
C VAL A 394 -5.30 -17.97 7.62
N ALA A 395 -5.13 -19.10 6.92
CA ALA A 395 -6.14 -19.64 6.02
C ALA A 395 -7.47 -19.91 6.76
N HIS A 396 -7.40 -20.50 7.95
CA HIS A 396 -8.58 -20.73 8.80
C HIS A 396 -9.14 -19.45 9.44
N GLU A 397 -8.31 -18.42 9.69
CA GLU A 397 -8.77 -17.10 10.14
C GLU A 397 -9.55 -16.36 9.02
N VAL A 398 -9.10 -16.48 7.77
CA VAL A 398 -9.74 -15.87 6.59
C VAL A 398 -10.98 -16.66 6.16
N VAL A 399 -10.94 -17.98 6.29
CA VAL A 399 -12.05 -18.90 5.96
C VAL A 399 -12.49 -19.64 7.23
N PRO A 400 -13.15 -18.94 8.16
CA PRO A 400 -13.67 -19.56 9.39
C PRO A 400 -14.80 -20.55 9.06
N ALA A 401 -15.20 -21.34 10.06
CA ALA A 401 -16.13 -22.46 9.88
C ALA A 401 -17.47 -22.06 9.23
N ASP A 402 -18.01 -20.88 9.55
CA ASP A 402 -19.26 -20.37 8.98
C ASP A 402 -19.13 -20.03 7.49
N LEU A 403 -18.07 -19.32 7.10
CA LEU A 403 -17.78 -19.00 5.71
C LEU A 403 -17.42 -20.27 4.91
N ARG A 404 -16.65 -21.18 5.52
CA ARG A 404 -16.31 -22.47 4.94
C ARG A 404 -17.56 -23.29 4.59
N ALA A 405 -18.52 -23.39 5.50
CA ALA A 405 -19.77 -24.12 5.28
C ALA A 405 -20.67 -23.48 4.21
N ARG A 406 -20.57 -22.17 4.00
CA ARG A 406 -21.25 -21.47 2.89
C ARG A 406 -20.56 -21.75 1.56
N LEU A 407 -19.23 -21.59 1.51
CA LEU A 407 -18.41 -21.89 0.33
C LEU A 407 -18.50 -23.37 -0.09
N SER A 408 -18.64 -24.31 0.85
CA SER A 408 -18.67 -25.75 0.55
C SER A 408 -19.86 -26.15 -0.34
N LYS A 409 -20.95 -25.37 -0.32
CA LYS A 409 -22.11 -25.54 -1.23
C LYS A 409 -21.73 -25.30 -2.69
N HIS A 410 -20.69 -24.52 -2.93
CA HIS A 410 -20.31 -23.98 -4.23
C HIS A 410 -18.98 -24.50 -4.76
N ALA A 411 -18.04 -24.83 -3.88
CA ALA A 411 -16.76 -25.42 -4.23
C ALA A 411 -16.40 -26.55 -3.26
N ARG A 412 -15.67 -27.57 -3.73
CA ARG A 412 -15.12 -28.62 -2.85
C ARG A 412 -13.88 -28.14 -2.10
N HIS A 413 -13.02 -27.39 -2.79
CA HIS A 413 -11.78 -26.86 -2.20
C HIS A 413 -11.62 -25.37 -2.51
N ILE A 414 -10.87 -24.67 -1.64
CA ILE A 414 -10.34 -23.34 -1.94
C ILE A 414 -8.81 -23.38 -1.87
N THR A 415 -8.15 -22.70 -2.80
CA THR A 415 -6.70 -22.47 -2.74
C THR A 415 -6.39 -21.01 -2.45
N LEU A 416 -5.64 -20.78 -1.37
CA LEU A 416 -5.26 -19.45 -0.89
C LEU A 416 -3.77 -19.24 -1.14
N GLY A 417 -3.43 -18.27 -1.99
CA GLY A 417 -2.05 -17.78 -2.08
C GLY A 417 -1.75 -16.90 -0.88
N ILE A 418 -0.93 -17.41 0.05
CA ILE A 418 -0.60 -16.73 1.31
C ILE A 418 0.90 -16.44 1.35
N ASP A 419 1.25 -15.16 1.40
CA ASP A 419 2.64 -14.72 1.42
C ASP A 419 3.01 -14.16 2.79
N THR A 420 4.28 -14.21 3.13
CA THR A 420 4.79 -13.34 4.21
C THR A 420 4.96 -11.93 3.68
N HIS A 421 4.51 -10.92 4.44
CA HIS A 421 4.58 -9.51 4.08
C HIS A 421 6.04 -9.10 3.82
N LYS A 422 6.29 -8.65 2.59
CA LYS A 422 7.48 -7.88 2.23
C LYS A 422 7.18 -6.46 2.68
N ASN A 423 8.08 -5.78 3.40
CA ASN A 423 7.77 -4.46 3.97
C ASN A 423 7.22 -3.46 2.94
N LEU A 424 7.47 -3.68 1.65
CA LEU A 424 6.85 -3.01 0.49
C LEU A 424 6.76 -4.01 -0.69
N ILE A 425 5.61 -4.14 -1.36
CA ILE A 425 5.50 -4.84 -2.65
C ILE A 425 6.45 -4.13 -3.63
N SER A 426 7.47 -4.83 -4.14
CA SER A 426 8.54 -4.20 -4.93
C SER A 426 8.77 -4.89 -6.27
N THR A 427 8.57 -4.12 -7.32
CA THR A 427 9.04 -4.33 -8.69
C THR A 427 10.47 -3.80 -8.91
N THR A 428 11.20 -3.42 -7.85
CA THR A 428 12.56 -2.86 -7.93
C THR A 428 13.61 -3.82 -7.36
N GLN A 429 14.65 -4.08 -8.17
CA GLN A 429 15.65 -5.15 -7.99
C GLN A 429 16.36 -5.23 -6.62
N ASN A 430 16.35 -4.15 -5.82
CA ASN A 430 17.03 -4.10 -4.51
C ASN A 430 16.27 -4.81 -3.37
N ARG A 431 14.96 -5.03 -3.48
CA ARG A 431 14.11 -5.48 -2.35
C ARG A 431 13.62 -6.92 -2.46
N ILE A 432 13.88 -7.56 -3.60
CA ILE A 432 13.61 -8.98 -3.85
C ILE A 432 14.44 -9.91 -2.92
N ARG A 433 15.47 -9.34 -2.27
CA ARG A 433 16.40 -10.02 -1.35
C ARG A 433 15.95 -10.01 0.12
N GLU A 434 14.87 -9.32 0.49
CA GLU A 434 14.35 -9.40 1.87
C GLU A 434 13.85 -10.82 2.17
N PRO A 435 14.04 -11.35 3.40
CA PRO A 435 13.51 -12.65 3.79
C PRO A 435 11.99 -12.72 3.62
N HIS A 436 11.51 -13.68 2.82
CA HIS A 436 10.09 -13.90 2.59
C HIS A 436 9.80 -15.36 2.22
N ALA A 437 8.55 -15.77 2.36
CA ALA A 437 8.00 -17.01 1.85
C ALA A 437 6.74 -16.73 1.03
N GLU A 438 6.53 -17.55 0.01
CA GLU A 438 5.32 -17.54 -0.83
C GLU A 438 4.71 -18.94 -0.71
N THR A 439 3.50 -19.04 -0.18
CA THR A 439 2.85 -20.32 0.14
C THR A 439 1.49 -20.42 -0.52
N VAL A 440 1.01 -21.66 -0.70
CA VAL A 440 -0.35 -21.94 -1.14
C VAL A 440 -0.94 -22.96 -0.18
N ILE A 441 -2.09 -22.60 0.40
CA ILE A 441 -2.88 -23.48 1.27
C ILE A 441 -4.11 -23.93 0.49
N VAL A 442 -4.30 -25.24 0.37
CA VAL A 442 -5.52 -25.87 -0.14
C VAL A 442 -6.35 -26.27 1.07
N LEU A 443 -7.58 -25.78 1.18
CA LEU A 443 -8.54 -26.20 2.20
C LEU A 443 -9.64 -27.03 1.55
N ASP A 444 -9.89 -28.23 2.08
CA ASP A 444 -11.12 -28.98 1.83
C ASP A 444 -12.26 -28.26 2.56
N LEU A 445 -13.24 -27.75 1.81
CA LEU A 445 -14.32 -26.95 2.36
C LEU A 445 -15.36 -27.82 3.08
N ASP A 446 -15.45 -29.11 2.77
CA ASP A 446 -16.36 -30.03 3.44
C ASP A 446 -15.77 -30.46 4.80
N THR A 447 -14.51 -30.90 4.85
CA THR A 447 -13.89 -31.44 6.07
C THR A 447 -13.13 -30.41 6.90
N GLY A 448 -12.61 -29.36 6.28
CA GLY A 448 -11.66 -28.43 6.91
C GLY A 448 -10.22 -28.97 6.96
N GLU A 449 -9.95 -30.14 6.37
CA GLU A 449 -8.58 -30.62 6.16
C GLU A 449 -7.82 -29.68 5.23
N HIS A 450 -6.50 -29.65 5.36
CA HIS A 450 -5.65 -28.77 4.57
C HIS A 450 -4.45 -29.49 3.98
N HIS A 451 -4.00 -28.98 2.85
CA HIS A 451 -2.72 -29.31 2.24
C HIS A 451 -1.94 -28.02 2.02
N ALA A 452 -0.64 -28.04 2.31
CA ALA A 452 0.18 -26.83 2.27
C ALA A 452 1.42 -27.05 1.39
N THR A 453 1.72 -26.06 0.56
CA THR A 453 2.95 -26.04 -0.23
C THR A 453 3.57 -24.64 -0.21
N ALA A 454 4.86 -24.58 -0.53
CA ALA A 454 5.59 -23.34 -0.63
C ALA A 454 6.43 -23.33 -1.90
N LYS A 455 6.70 -22.13 -2.37
CA LYS A 455 7.45 -21.89 -3.61
C LYS A 455 8.81 -22.59 -3.57
N SER A 456 9.08 -23.38 -4.59
CA SER A 456 10.33 -24.13 -4.75
C SER A 456 11.23 -23.48 -5.79
N TYR A 457 10.67 -22.84 -6.82
CA TYR A 457 11.41 -22.27 -7.95
C TYR A 457 11.32 -20.72 -8.00
N PRO A 458 12.27 -19.99 -7.35
CA PRO A 458 12.34 -18.52 -7.40
C PRO A 458 12.81 -17.97 -8.74
N THR A 459 12.71 -16.66 -8.95
CA THR A 459 13.56 -15.94 -9.92
C THR A 459 15.01 -15.81 -9.41
N THR A 460 15.96 -15.47 -10.28
CA THR A 460 17.37 -15.25 -9.87
C THR A 460 17.48 -14.16 -8.79
N ALA A 461 16.67 -13.11 -8.88
CA ALA A 461 16.66 -12.04 -7.88
C ALA A 461 16.09 -12.50 -6.52
N GLN A 462 15.11 -13.42 -6.52
CA GLN A 462 14.45 -13.96 -5.31
C GLN A 462 15.30 -14.95 -4.54
N GLN A 463 16.28 -15.59 -5.18
CA GLN A 463 17.05 -16.67 -4.58
C GLN A 463 17.65 -16.34 -3.20
N GLN A 464 18.10 -15.10 -2.99
CA GLN A 464 18.76 -14.70 -1.73
C GLN A 464 17.79 -14.39 -0.59
N GLY A 465 16.53 -14.08 -0.91
CA GLY A 465 15.51 -13.68 0.07
C GLY A 465 14.40 -14.70 0.27
N LEU A 466 14.25 -15.70 -0.61
CA LEU A 466 13.16 -16.67 -0.53
C LEU A 466 13.48 -17.83 0.40
N ILE A 467 12.64 -18.05 1.42
CA ILE A 467 12.53 -19.30 2.17
C ILE A 467 11.81 -20.30 1.26
N ARG A 468 12.58 -21.05 0.48
CA ARG A 468 12.07 -21.98 -0.54
C ARG A 468 11.69 -23.34 0.06
N SER A 469 10.69 -23.99 -0.52
CA SER A 469 10.48 -25.42 -0.30
C SER A 469 11.55 -26.25 -1.01
N ARG A 470 12.09 -27.24 -0.30
CA ARG A 470 12.88 -28.34 -0.89
C ARG A 470 12.05 -29.57 -1.20
N ASP A 471 10.91 -29.70 -0.53
CA ASP A 471 9.97 -30.78 -0.78
C ASP A 471 9.04 -30.42 -1.95
N ILE A 472 9.51 -30.69 -3.16
CA ILE A 472 8.69 -30.54 -4.37
C ILE A 472 7.50 -31.49 -4.42
N LYS A 473 7.46 -32.54 -3.60
CA LYS A 473 6.29 -33.44 -3.51
C LYS A 473 5.10 -32.75 -2.89
N SER A 474 5.33 -31.74 -2.04
CA SER A 474 4.27 -30.88 -1.49
C SER A 474 3.46 -30.15 -2.57
N HIS A 475 3.95 -30.00 -3.81
CA HIS A 475 3.15 -29.41 -4.89
C HIS A 475 2.06 -30.35 -5.43
N PHE A 476 2.04 -31.62 -5.02
CA PHE A 476 1.09 -32.61 -5.53
C PHE A 476 0.15 -33.08 -4.41
N LEU A 477 -1.14 -33.19 -4.73
CA LEU A 477 -2.13 -33.86 -3.89
C LEU A 477 -3.03 -34.77 -4.73
N THR A 478 -3.57 -35.80 -4.11
CA THR A 478 -4.56 -36.68 -4.72
C THR A 478 -5.88 -36.49 -3.98
N LEU A 479 -6.92 -36.09 -4.71
CA LEU A 479 -8.26 -35.94 -4.17
C LEU A 479 -8.88 -37.32 -3.88
N LYS A 480 -9.92 -37.35 -3.03
CA LYS A 480 -10.64 -38.59 -2.66
C LYS A 480 -11.21 -39.36 -3.86
N ASN A 481 -11.52 -38.67 -4.95
CA ASN A 481 -11.99 -39.27 -6.20
C ASN A 481 -10.84 -39.76 -7.11
N GLY A 482 -9.59 -39.75 -6.63
CA GLY A 482 -8.40 -40.16 -7.38
C GLY A 482 -7.82 -39.10 -8.32
N THR A 483 -8.37 -37.88 -8.37
CA THR A 483 -7.81 -36.80 -9.20
C THR A 483 -6.44 -36.37 -8.66
N SER A 484 -5.40 -36.52 -9.49
CA SER A 484 -4.05 -36.00 -9.22
C SER A 484 -3.97 -34.52 -9.60
N VAL A 485 -3.65 -33.68 -8.63
CA VAL A 485 -3.64 -32.22 -8.72
C VAL A 485 -2.23 -31.70 -8.45
N MET A 486 -1.75 -30.78 -9.29
CA MET A 486 -0.50 -30.05 -9.10
C MET A 486 -0.79 -28.58 -8.78
N VAL A 487 -0.29 -28.09 -7.65
CA VAL A 487 -0.49 -26.74 -7.13
C VAL A 487 0.81 -25.96 -7.20
N LEU A 488 0.81 -24.91 -8.02
CA LEU A 488 1.98 -24.09 -8.32
C LEU A 488 1.82 -22.68 -7.75
N GLY A 489 2.83 -22.22 -7.01
CA GLY A 489 3.02 -20.80 -6.73
C GLY A 489 3.44 -20.03 -7.98
N CYS A 490 3.62 -18.72 -7.84
CA CYS A 490 3.80 -17.81 -8.97
C CYS A 490 4.90 -18.23 -9.97
N HIS A 491 6.16 -18.34 -9.52
CA HIS A 491 7.25 -18.72 -10.42
C HIS A 491 7.53 -20.23 -10.49
N ASP A 492 6.80 -21.08 -9.76
CA ASP A 492 6.96 -22.54 -9.88
C ASP A 492 6.62 -23.01 -11.31
N LEU A 493 5.62 -22.40 -11.96
CA LEU A 493 5.32 -22.64 -13.38
C LEU A 493 6.52 -22.34 -14.31
N SER A 494 7.45 -21.48 -13.89
CA SER A 494 8.62 -21.12 -14.71
C SER A 494 9.60 -22.29 -14.90
N VAL A 495 9.46 -23.39 -14.15
CA VAL A 495 10.12 -24.67 -14.41
C VAL A 495 9.86 -25.12 -15.86
N TRP A 496 8.65 -24.94 -16.37
CA TRP A 496 8.29 -25.28 -17.76
C TRP A 496 8.52 -24.14 -18.76
N ASN A 497 9.06 -22.99 -18.35
CA ASN A 497 9.44 -21.99 -19.34
C ASN A 497 10.61 -22.54 -20.18
N PRO A 498 10.61 -22.44 -21.53
CA PRO A 498 11.73 -22.88 -22.34
C PRO A 498 13.07 -22.25 -21.96
N ARG A 499 13.06 -21.02 -21.42
CA ARG A 499 14.26 -20.33 -20.94
C ARG A 499 14.84 -20.92 -19.66
N SER A 500 14.10 -21.80 -18.97
CA SER A 500 14.54 -22.44 -17.73
C SER A 500 15.69 -23.43 -17.94
N THR A 501 15.92 -23.90 -19.17
CA THR A 501 17.04 -24.77 -19.54
C THR A 501 18.39 -24.06 -19.40
N ASN A 502 18.40 -22.72 -19.42
CA ASN A 502 19.60 -21.92 -19.19
C ASN A 502 20.00 -21.83 -17.71
N ALA A 503 19.21 -22.40 -16.80
CA ALA A 503 19.55 -22.44 -15.37
C ALA A 503 20.83 -23.25 -15.13
N ARG A 504 21.56 -22.90 -14.07
CA ARG A 504 22.80 -23.58 -13.64
C ARG A 504 22.73 -23.95 -12.16
N GLY A 505 23.58 -24.88 -11.75
CA GLY A 505 23.69 -25.33 -10.35
C GLY A 505 22.39 -25.93 -9.82
N TRP A 506 22.08 -25.66 -8.55
CA TRP A 506 20.92 -26.23 -7.85
C TRP A 506 19.58 -25.96 -8.57
N ARG A 507 19.45 -24.86 -9.31
CA ARG A 507 18.24 -24.55 -10.07
C ARG A 507 18.04 -25.50 -11.24
N ALA A 508 19.12 -25.88 -11.93
CA ALA A 508 19.06 -26.84 -13.04
C ALA A 508 18.66 -28.22 -12.52
N GLN A 509 19.25 -28.63 -11.39
CA GLN A 509 18.91 -29.87 -10.70
C GLN A 509 17.43 -29.89 -10.28
N LEU A 510 16.98 -28.87 -9.54
CA LEU A 510 15.58 -28.76 -9.12
C LEU A 510 14.62 -28.76 -10.31
N ASN A 511 14.99 -28.10 -11.41
CA ASN A 511 14.20 -28.08 -12.63
C ASN A 511 14.03 -29.49 -13.25
N ALA A 512 15.11 -30.28 -13.30
CA ALA A 512 15.06 -31.67 -13.76
C ALA A 512 14.20 -32.53 -12.82
N GLU A 513 14.47 -32.48 -11.51
CA GLU A 513 13.74 -33.24 -10.48
C GLU A 513 12.24 -32.94 -10.49
N PHE A 514 11.85 -31.67 -10.63
CA PHE A 514 10.45 -31.27 -10.66
C PHE A 514 9.75 -31.76 -11.94
N ARG A 515 10.43 -31.71 -13.10
CA ARG A 515 9.90 -32.30 -14.34
C ARG A 515 9.73 -33.80 -14.26
N ASP A 516 10.72 -34.52 -13.71
CA ASP A 516 10.66 -35.97 -13.53
C ASP A 516 9.51 -36.37 -12.59
N LEU A 517 9.41 -35.68 -11.46
CA LEU A 517 8.32 -35.90 -10.51
C LEU A 517 6.94 -35.61 -11.14
N ALA A 518 6.81 -34.54 -11.92
CA ALA A 518 5.55 -34.25 -12.60
C ALA A 518 5.18 -35.33 -13.64
N ARG A 519 6.15 -35.90 -14.35
CA ARG A 519 5.94 -37.04 -15.26
C ARG A 519 5.51 -38.31 -14.52
N ASP A 520 6.07 -38.56 -13.35
CA ASP A 520 5.70 -39.68 -12.48
C ASP A 520 4.28 -39.52 -11.92
N LYS A 521 3.98 -38.34 -11.34
CA LYS A 521 2.69 -38.04 -10.71
C LYS A 521 1.53 -37.90 -11.67
N LYS A 522 1.80 -37.69 -12.96
CA LYS A 522 0.82 -37.57 -14.05
C LYS A 522 -0.40 -36.72 -13.65
N PRO A 523 -0.19 -35.46 -13.23
CA PRO A 523 -1.29 -34.62 -12.80
C PRO A 523 -2.31 -34.46 -13.92
N THR A 524 -3.58 -34.52 -13.54
CA THR A 524 -4.71 -34.31 -14.46
C THR A 524 -5.24 -32.88 -14.40
N LEU A 525 -4.97 -32.20 -13.28
CA LEU A 525 -5.36 -30.82 -13.00
C LEU A 525 -4.16 -30.02 -12.50
N VAL A 526 -3.98 -28.79 -13.01
CA VAL A 526 -2.92 -27.88 -12.56
C VAL A 526 -3.49 -26.52 -12.15
N LEU A 527 -3.19 -26.08 -10.93
CA LEU A 527 -3.66 -24.82 -10.34
C LEU A 527 -2.48 -23.87 -10.14
N HIS A 528 -2.56 -22.66 -10.68
CA HIS A 528 -1.47 -21.69 -10.64
C HIS A 528 -1.87 -20.38 -9.94
N HIS A 529 -0.98 -19.91 -9.07
CA HIS A 529 -1.20 -18.75 -8.20
C HIS A 529 -0.20 -17.63 -8.53
N PRO A 530 -0.30 -16.98 -9.71
CA PRO A 530 0.58 -15.87 -10.03
C PRO A 530 0.21 -14.64 -9.23
N HIS A 531 1.22 -13.84 -8.86
CA HIS A 531 0.98 -12.52 -8.28
C HIS A 531 0.42 -11.54 -9.30
N THR A 532 0.86 -11.62 -10.56
CA THR A 532 0.37 -10.76 -11.64
C THR A 532 0.05 -11.58 -12.88
N ALA A 533 -1.01 -11.20 -13.57
CA ALA A 533 -1.47 -11.79 -14.82
C ALA A 533 -1.94 -10.69 -15.78
N ASP A 534 -1.17 -9.61 -15.88
CA ASP A 534 -1.52 -8.42 -16.66
C ASP A 534 -1.00 -8.45 -18.11
N SER A 535 -0.23 -9.48 -18.49
CA SER A 535 0.29 -9.67 -19.85
C SER A 535 0.14 -11.12 -20.33
N LYS A 536 -0.35 -11.30 -21.57
CA LYS A 536 -0.44 -12.62 -22.20
C LYS A 536 0.92 -13.29 -22.38
N MET A 537 2.00 -12.51 -22.42
CA MET A 537 3.34 -13.00 -22.69
C MET A 537 4.03 -13.58 -21.47
N THR A 538 3.57 -13.26 -20.25
CA THR A 538 4.28 -13.63 -19.01
C THR A 538 4.28 -15.14 -18.78
N TRP A 539 3.13 -15.80 -18.94
CA TRP A 539 2.96 -17.22 -18.57
C TRP A 539 2.74 -18.15 -19.76
N ARG A 540 2.38 -17.63 -20.94
CA ARG A 540 2.00 -18.42 -22.11
C ARG A 540 3.05 -19.47 -22.49
N ALA A 541 4.32 -19.08 -22.60
CA ALA A 541 5.38 -20.00 -22.99
C ALA A 541 5.54 -21.18 -22.01
N ALA A 542 5.34 -20.93 -20.71
CA ALA A 542 5.43 -21.96 -19.68
C ALA A 542 4.22 -22.91 -19.73
N TRP A 543 3.00 -22.37 -19.87
CA TRP A 543 1.80 -23.20 -20.05
C TRP A 543 1.87 -24.09 -21.28
N THR A 544 2.27 -23.53 -22.44
CA THR A 544 2.41 -24.30 -23.67
C THR A 544 3.44 -25.42 -23.55
N SER A 545 4.58 -25.20 -22.88
CA SER A 545 5.56 -26.28 -22.67
C SER A 545 5.06 -27.31 -21.67
N LEU A 546 4.43 -26.89 -20.57
CA LEU A 546 3.87 -27.78 -19.57
C LEU A 546 2.85 -28.73 -20.19
N GLU A 547 1.92 -28.19 -20.98
CA GLU A 547 0.89 -28.98 -21.65
C GLU A 547 1.49 -30.02 -22.63
N ARG A 548 2.55 -29.64 -23.35
CA ARG A 548 3.27 -30.55 -24.25
C ARG A 548 4.04 -31.63 -23.49
N GLU A 549 4.68 -31.27 -22.38
CA GLU A 549 5.51 -32.19 -21.58
C GLU A 549 4.68 -33.13 -20.69
N LEU A 550 3.47 -32.72 -20.30
CA LEU A 550 2.58 -33.46 -19.40
C LEU A 550 1.22 -33.71 -20.07
N PRO A 551 1.12 -34.69 -21.01
CA PRO A 551 -0.13 -34.96 -21.74
C PRO A 551 -1.27 -35.47 -20.85
N SER A 552 -0.98 -35.89 -19.61
CA SER A 552 -1.99 -36.24 -18.61
C SER A 552 -2.84 -35.03 -18.18
N VAL A 553 -2.33 -33.80 -18.33
CA VAL A 553 -2.99 -32.58 -17.87
C VAL A 553 -4.20 -32.28 -18.77
N LYS A 554 -5.38 -32.59 -18.24
CA LYS A 554 -6.66 -32.33 -18.90
C LYS A 554 -7.12 -30.90 -18.68
N PHE A 555 -6.88 -30.37 -17.49
CA PHE A 555 -7.35 -29.05 -17.06
C PHE A 555 -6.23 -28.25 -16.40
N TYR A 556 -6.22 -26.94 -16.65
CA TYR A 556 -5.41 -26.03 -15.84
C TYR A 556 -6.08 -24.67 -15.71
N ALA A 557 -5.74 -23.96 -14.65
CA ALA A 557 -6.22 -22.61 -14.41
C ALA A 557 -5.20 -21.80 -13.61
N GLY A 558 -4.92 -20.60 -14.10
CA GLY A 558 -4.25 -19.54 -13.35
C GLY A 558 -5.24 -18.46 -12.95
N SER A 559 -5.22 -18.10 -11.66
CA SER A 559 -5.80 -16.85 -11.15
C SER A 559 -4.80 -15.70 -11.41
N GLY A 560 -4.97 -14.53 -10.79
CA GLY A 560 -3.98 -13.48 -10.80
C GLY A 560 -4.55 -12.08 -10.62
N ARG A 561 -3.66 -11.13 -10.33
CA ARG A 561 -3.96 -9.70 -10.39
C ARG A 561 -3.79 -9.24 -11.84
N TYR A 562 -4.89 -8.88 -12.49
CA TYR A 562 -4.93 -8.17 -13.76
C TYR A 562 -4.75 -6.68 -13.50
N TRP A 563 -3.58 -6.31 -12.99
CA TRP A 563 -3.28 -4.93 -12.62
C TRP A 563 -1.79 -4.66 -12.77
N HIS A 564 -1.47 -3.47 -13.27
CA HIS A 564 -0.11 -2.95 -13.38
C HIS A 564 -0.17 -1.42 -13.24
N ARG A 565 0.86 -0.80 -12.65
CA ARG A 565 0.88 0.64 -12.36
C ARG A 565 0.61 1.51 -13.58
N ASP A 566 1.16 1.11 -14.73
CA ASP A 566 1.03 1.82 -16.02
C ASP A 566 -0.16 1.31 -16.84
N GLY A 567 -1.06 0.54 -16.22
CA GLY A 567 -2.15 -0.17 -16.89
C GLY A 567 -1.75 -1.59 -17.34
N PRO A 568 -2.72 -2.53 -17.44
CA PRO A 568 -2.46 -3.90 -17.91
C PRO A 568 -1.88 -3.92 -19.33
N ARG A 569 -0.87 -4.76 -19.56
CA ARG A 569 -0.12 -4.84 -20.82
C ARG A 569 -0.82 -5.68 -21.90
N SER A 570 -1.92 -6.34 -21.60
CA SER A 570 -2.72 -7.10 -22.56
C SER A 570 -4.21 -7.04 -22.18
N PRO A 571 -5.15 -7.19 -23.13
CA PRO A 571 -6.58 -7.20 -22.81
C PRO A 571 -7.00 -8.34 -21.87
N LEU A 572 -7.94 -8.07 -20.96
CA LEU A 572 -8.41 -9.05 -19.96
C LEU A 572 -8.92 -10.35 -20.61
N HIS A 573 -9.68 -10.26 -21.70
CA HIS A 573 -10.22 -11.45 -22.37
C HIS A 573 -9.13 -12.39 -22.89
N GLU A 574 -7.98 -11.87 -23.34
CA GLU A 574 -6.84 -12.68 -23.77
C GLU A 574 -6.21 -13.39 -22.57
N ILE A 575 -6.07 -12.70 -21.43
CA ILE A 575 -5.57 -13.29 -20.18
C ILE A 575 -6.48 -14.43 -19.74
N LEU A 576 -7.78 -14.16 -19.61
CA LEU A 576 -8.76 -15.15 -19.15
C LEU A 576 -8.75 -16.42 -20.01
N THR A 577 -8.51 -16.26 -21.32
CA THR A 577 -8.46 -17.37 -22.29
C THR A 577 -7.13 -18.12 -22.22
N LEU A 578 -6.00 -17.42 -22.15
CA LEU A 578 -4.66 -18.02 -22.27
C LEU A 578 -4.10 -18.56 -20.95
N THR A 579 -4.76 -18.29 -19.81
CA THR A 579 -4.37 -18.82 -18.50
C THR A 579 -5.26 -19.97 -18.03
N LYS A 580 -6.03 -20.59 -18.93
CA LYS A 580 -6.83 -21.79 -18.62
C LYS A 580 -6.82 -22.81 -19.75
N LYS A 581 -7.12 -24.05 -19.38
CA LYS A 581 -7.54 -25.14 -20.27
C LYS A 581 -8.75 -25.82 -19.65
N GLY A 582 -9.86 -25.77 -20.38
CA GLY A 582 -11.17 -26.24 -19.92
C GLY A 582 -12.06 -25.13 -19.32
N PRO A 583 -13.29 -25.48 -18.94
CA PRO A 583 -14.31 -24.52 -18.54
C PRO A 583 -14.05 -23.97 -17.14
N THR A 584 -14.17 -22.64 -16.99
CA THR A 584 -14.01 -21.95 -15.70
C THR A 584 -15.20 -21.05 -15.35
N LEU A 585 -15.34 -20.80 -14.05
CA LEU A 585 -16.22 -19.77 -13.50
C LEU A 585 -15.35 -18.60 -13.02
N ASP A 586 -15.29 -17.52 -13.78
CA ASP A 586 -14.42 -16.38 -13.50
C ASP A 586 -15.19 -15.30 -12.74
N PHE A 587 -14.79 -15.04 -11.50
CA PHE A 587 -15.21 -13.87 -10.75
C PHE A 587 -14.23 -12.73 -11.03
N ILE A 588 -14.68 -11.69 -11.71
CA ILE A 588 -13.90 -10.51 -12.06
C ILE A 588 -14.23 -9.40 -11.08
N ILE A 589 -13.25 -9.03 -10.25
CA ILE A 589 -13.41 -8.05 -9.18
C ILE A 589 -12.99 -6.70 -9.74
N ASN A 590 -13.99 -5.88 -10.09
CA ASN A 590 -13.80 -4.57 -10.70
C ASN A 590 -13.52 -3.51 -9.62
N ALA A 591 -12.78 -2.47 -10.01
CA ALA A 591 -12.62 -1.28 -9.20
C ALA A 591 -13.98 -0.61 -8.93
N ARG A 592 -14.16 -0.03 -7.74
CA ARG A 592 -15.37 0.75 -7.44
C ARG A 592 -15.43 1.93 -8.42
N SER A 593 -16.44 1.96 -9.29
CA SER A 593 -16.70 3.13 -10.12
C SER A 593 -17.14 4.28 -9.23
N THR A 594 -16.34 5.34 -9.15
CA THR A 594 -16.84 6.65 -8.76
C THR A 594 -17.59 7.22 -9.96
N SER A 595 -18.87 6.86 -10.10
CA SER A 595 -19.71 7.57 -11.06
C SER A 595 -19.74 9.05 -10.67
N PRO A 596 -19.38 10.00 -11.55
CA PRO A 596 -19.71 11.39 -11.32
C PRO A 596 -21.22 11.47 -11.36
N SER A 597 -21.85 11.83 -10.24
CA SER A 597 -23.29 12.08 -10.18
C SER A 597 -23.64 13.09 -11.27
N GLY A 598 -24.30 12.60 -12.31
CA GLY A 598 -24.79 13.38 -13.44
C GLY A 598 -25.95 14.27 -12.99
N GLY A 599 -25.62 15.47 -12.53
CA GLY A 599 -26.58 16.56 -12.35
C GLY A 599 -26.63 17.45 -13.58
N LYS A 600 -26.98 16.93 -14.78
CA LYS A 600 -27.44 17.80 -15.87
C LYS A 600 -28.93 18.04 -15.68
N ARG A 601 -29.24 19.14 -15.00
CA ARG A 601 -30.58 19.76 -15.00
C ARG A 601 -31.05 19.90 -16.45
N GLN A 602 -32.20 19.28 -16.76
CA GLN A 602 -33.05 19.68 -17.87
C GLN A 602 -33.30 21.19 -17.76
N ARG A 603 -32.87 21.97 -18.75
CA ARG A 603 -33.44 23.30 -19.00
C ARG A 603 -34.49 23.13 -20.09
N ASN A 604 -35.75 23.11 -19.66
CA ASN A 604 -36.86 23.47 -20.52
C ASN A 604 -36.66 24.93 -20.95
N LYS A 605 -36.59 25.16 -22.25
CA LYS A 605 -36.87 26.45 -22.89
C LYS A 605 -37.53 26.15 -24.22
N ASP A 606 -38.84 26.02 -24.17
CA ASP A 606 -39.74 26.43 -25.25
C ASP A 606 -40.87 27.23 -24.60
N GLU A 607 -41.44 28.14 -25.40
CA GLU A 607 -42.48 29.14 -25.10
C GLU A 607 -42.01 30.55 -24.70
N ALA A 608 -41.77 31.37 -25.73
CA ALA A 608 -42.47 32.64 -25.92
C ALA A 608 -42.26 33.13 -27.36
N ARG A 609 -43.19 32.77 -28.26
CA ARG A 609 -43.53 33.57 -29.46
C ARG A 609 -44.75 34.41 -29.08
N SER A 610 -44.56 35.71 -28.93
CA SER A 610 -45.60 36.74 -29.08
C SER A 610 -44.95 38.11 -28.93
N GLY A 611 -44.90 38.88 -30.01
CA GLY A 611 -44.38 40.26 -30.06
C GLY A 611 -43.37 40.43 -31.17
#